data_AF-A0A7K0SNN1-F1
#
_entry.id   AF-A0A7K0SNN1-F1
#
_cell.length_a   1.000
_cell.length_b   1.000
_cell.length_c   1.000
_cell.angle_alpha   90.00
_cell.angle_beta   90.00
_cell.angle_gamma   90.00
#
_symmetry.space_group_name_H-M   'P 1'
#
loop_
_entity.id
_entity.type
_entity.pdbx_description
1 polymer ?
#
loop_
_entity_poly.entity_id
_entity_poly.type
_entity_poly.pdbx_seq_one_letter_code
_entity_poly.pdbx_strand_id
1 'polypeptide(L)'
;MKRVVTATVIAAFLLAPLPSFAGTNTNKVSESKVKCATTKARPHAAPKITPPKVLLKKAIKSITFVTNCGNIVIEPLNNLAPLTVTAITALAKGGFYNQTLCHRMMNDGAYFLQCGDPTSSGFGGPAWQPYADENLPVDGPANYPAGTVAMANS
;
A
#
# COMPACT_ATOMS: atom_id res chain seq x y z
N MET A 1 -46.57 59.41 6.43
CA MET A 1 -45.42 59.51 7.37
C MET A 1 -45.25 58.17 8.08
N LYS A 2 -44.41 57.27 7.55
CA LYS A 2 -44.04 56.00 8.20
C LYS A 2 -42.52 55.94 8.23
N ARG A 3 -41.98 55.89 9.44
CA ARG A 3 -40.55 56.02 9.76
C ARG A 3 -39.82 54.74 9.33
N VAL A 4 -38.81 54.87 8.48
CA VAL A 4 -37.86 53.79 8.16
C VAL A 4 -36.84 53.78 9.29
N VAL A 5 -36.80 52.68 10.06
CA VAL A 5 -35.77 52.43 11.08
C VAL A 5 -34.70 51.55 10.44
N THR A 6 -33.57 52.15 10.07
CA THR A 6 -32.36 51.44 9.68
C THR A 6 -31.64 50.95 10.92
N ALA A 7 -31.70 49.64 11.18
CA ALA A 7 -30.90 48.98 12.22
C ALA A 7 -29.56 48.54 11.62
N THR A 8 -28.51 49.29 11.87
CA THR A 8 -27.12 48.87 11.61
C THR A 8 -26.69 47.87 12.68
N VAL A 9 -26.59 46.59 12.30
CA VAL A 9 -26.01 45.53 13.14
C VAL A 9 -24.50 45.57 12.96
N ILE A 10 -23.78 46.11 13.95
CA ILE A 10 -22.33 45.99 14.05
C ILE A 10 -22.03 44.63 14.68
N ALA A 11 -21.71 43.64 13.85
CA ALA A 11 -21.24 42.33 14.31
C ALA A 11 -19.76 42.47 14.75
N ALA A 12 -19.53 42.53 16.06
CA ALA A 12 -18.20 42.43 16.64
C ALA A 12 -17.67 41.00 16.45
N PHE A 13 -16.76 40.82 15.49
CA PHE A 13 -16.00 39.58 15.35
C PHE A 13 -14.99 39.46 16.50
N LEU A 14 -15.34 38.68 17.52
CA LEU A 14 -14.41 38.19 18.53
C LEU A 14 -13.46 37.19 17.84
N LEU A 15 -12.22 37.60 17.58
CA LEU A 15 -11.14 36.68 17.20
C LEU A 15 -10.83 35.75 18.39
N ALA A 16 -11.42 34.57 18.41
CA ALA A 16 -10.93 33.48 19.23
C ALA A 16 -9.67 32.89 18.57
N PRO A 17 -8.55 32.68 19.30
CA PRO A 17 -7.39 32.01 18.75
C PRO A 17 -7.75 30.55 18.42
N LEU A 18 -7.58 30.18 17.15
CA LEU A 18 -7.70 28.79 16.71
C LEU A 18 -6.64 27.94 17.45
N PRO A 19 -7.00 26.76 17.98
CA PRO A 19 -6.00 25.83 18.49
C PRO A 19 -5.09 25.42 17.35
N SER A 20 -3.82 25.85 17.41
CA SER A 20 -2.77 25.34 16.54
C SER A 20 -2.56 23.86 16.87
N PHE A 21 -3.06 22.97 16.01
CA PHE A 21 -2.63 21.58 15.98
C PHE A 21 -1.21 21.51 15.42
N ALA A 22 -0.24 21.89 16.25
CA ALA A 22 1.16 21.56 16.04
C ALA A 22 1.38 20.11 16.50
N GLY A 23 1.74 19.24 15.57
CA GLY A 23 2.28 17.92 15.91
C GLY A 23 1.83 16.77 15.02
N THR A 24 2.00 16.85 13.71
CA THR A 24 2.25 15.61 12.95
C THR A 24 3.71 15.26 13.17
N ASN A 25 3.94 14.17 13.89
CA ASN A 25 5.25 13.60 14.11
C ASN A 25 5.74 13.01 12.77
N THR A 26 6.23 13.87 11.88
CA THR A 26 6.91 13.44 10.66
C THR A 26 8.26 12.88 11.10
N ASN A 27 8.29 11.60 11.44
CA ASN A 27 9.54 10.86 11.40
C ASN A 27 10.08 11.01 9.98
N LYS A 28 11.01 11.95 9.82
CA LYS A 28 11.72 12.23 8.57
C LYS A 28 12.46 10.94 8.27
N VAL A 29 11.91 10.11 7.39
CA VAL A 29 12.64 8.95 6.87
C VAL A 29 13.86 9.56 6.19
N SER A 30 15.00 9.43 6.85
CA SER A 30 16.29 9.82 6.30
C SER A 30 16.41 9.09 4.98
N GLU A 31 16.51 9.87 3.91
CA GLU A 31 16.66 9.43 2.52
C GLU A 31 18.03 8.75 2.38
N SER A 32 18.15 7.57 2.97
CA SER A 32 19.33 6.74 2.84
C SER A 32 19.35 6.29 1.39
N LYS A 33 20.38 6.71 0.63
CA LYS A 33 20.56 6.32 -0.76
C LYS A 33 20.54 4.79 -0.84
N VAL A 34 19.42 4.22 -1.27
CA VAL A 34 19.24 2.78 -1.43
C VAL A 34 20.22 2.32 -2.50
N LYS A 35 21.17 1.46 -2.13
CA LYS A 35 22.13 0.89 -3.08
C LYS A 35 21.56 -0.41 -3.62
N CYS A 36 21.31 -0.43 -4.93
CA CYS A 36 20.85 -1.62 -5.63
C CYS A 36 21.99 -2.24 -6.42
N ALA A 37 22.21 -3.55 -6.26
CA ALA A 37 23.04 -4.33 -7.17
C ALA A 37 22.36 -4.48 -8.54
N THR A 38 23.14 -4.72 -9.60
CA THR A 38 22.57 -5.03 -10.92
C THR A 38 21.76 -6.34 -10.85
N THR A 39 20.53 -6.33 -11.36
CA THR A 39 19.67 -7.52 -11.40
C THR A 39 19.88 -8.33 -12.67
N LYS A 40 19.72 -9.65 -12.57
CA LYS A 40 19.64 -10.59 -13.70
C LYS A 40 18.19 -11.06 -13.97
N ALA A 41 17.24 -10.58 -13.18
CA ALA A 41 15.82 -10.84 -13.36
C ALA A 41 15.37 -10.32 -14.73
N ARG A 42 14.48 -11.07 -15.38
CA ARG A 42 13.89 -10.74 -16.67
C ARG A 42 12.45 -11.25 -16.70
N PRO A 43 11.55 -10.67 -17.51
CA PRO A 43 10.23 -11.21 -17.72
C PRO A 43 10.25 -12.72 -17.98
N HIS A 44 9.38 -13.46 -17.30
CA HIS A 44 9.26 -14.91 -17.46
C HIS A 44 7.82 -15.38 -17.27
N ALA A 45 7.54 -16.61 -17.70
CA ALA A 45 6.24 -17.22 -17.49
C ALA A 45 5.93 -17.35 -15.99
N ALA A 46 4.70 -17.03 -15.60
CA ALA A 46 4.25 -17.13 -14.22
C ALA A 46 4.30 -18.60 -13.74
N PRO A 47 4.98 -18.89 -12.62
CA PRO A 47 4.97 -20.23 -12.03
C PRO A 47 3.53 -20.66 -11.67
N LYS A 48 3.20 -21.91 -11.98
CA LYS A 48 1.89 -22.47 -11.63
C LYS A 48 1.90 -22.88 -10.15
N ILE A 49 1.30 -22.06 -9.30
CA ILE A 49 1.13 -22.36 -7.87
C ILE A 49 -0.31 -22.79 -7.62
N THR A 50 -0.48 -23.95 -6.98
CA THR A 50 -1.80 -24.43 -6.57
C THR A 50 -2.39 -23.49 -5.51
N PRO A 51 -3.65 -23.04 -5.68
CA PRO A 51 -4.29 -22.18 -4.69
C PRO A 51 -4.42 -22.90 -3.34
N PRO A 52 -4.21 -22.18 -2.22
CA PRO A 52 -4.45 -22.74 -0.90
C PRO A 52 -5.94 -23.04 -0.72
N LYS A 53 -6.27 -24.25 -0.28
CA LYS A 53 -7.66 -24.69 -0.05
C LYS A 53 -8.22 -24.26 1.32
N VAL A 54 -7.32 -23.93 2.25
CA VAL A 54 -7.64 -23.59 3.63
C VAL A 54 -6.80 -22.39 4.06
N LEU A 55 -7.37 -21.58 4.95
CA LEU A 55 -6.64 -20.49 5.59
C LEU A 55 -5.46 -21.02 6.42
N LEU A 56 -4.45 -20.18 6.60
CA LEU A 56 -3.34 -20.48 7.49
C LEU A 56 -3.84 -20.69 8.93
N LYS A 57 -3.45 -21.82 9.53
CA LYS A 57 -3.78 -22.14 10.93
C LYS A 57 -2.97 -21.32 11.95
N LYS A 58 -1.85 -20.73 11.52
CA LYS A 58 -0.94 -19.95 12.36
C LYS A 58 -0.69 -18.61 11.69
N ALA A 59 -0.67 -17.55 12.50
CA ALA A 59 -0.31 -16.22 12.05
C ALA A 59 1.14 -16.19 11.52
N ILE A 60 1.33 -15.48 10.43
CA ILE A 60 2.64 -15.19 9.84
C ILE A 60 3.23 -13.99 10.57
N LYS A 61 4.44 -14.14 11.09
CA LYS A 61 5.15 -13.05 11.76
C LYS A 61 5.70 -12.03 10.78
N SER A 62 6.31 -12.52 9.70
CA SER A 62 6.83 -11.67 8.64
C SER A 62 6.87 -12.38 7.29
N ILE A 63 6.81 -11.59 6.23
CA ILE A 63 7.10 -11.98 4.85
C ILE A 63 8.30 -11.13 4.41
N THR A 64 9.39 -11.77 3.99
CA THR A 64 10.59 -11.06 3.55
C THR A 64 10.79 -11.26 2.06
N PHE A 65 10.80 -10.17 1.30
CA PHE A 65 11.26 -10.16 -0.09
C PHE A 65 12.72 -9.76 -0.12
N VAL A 66 13.58 -10.68 -0.55
CA VAL A 66 15.01 -10.42 -0.76
C VAL A 66 15.16 -9.83 -2.16
N THR A 67 15.63 -8.59 -2.24
CA THR A 67 15.80 -7.89 -3.51
C THR A 67 17.27 -7.53 -3.74
N ASN A 68 17.60 -7.11 -4.96
CA ASN A 68 18.91 -6.54 -5.28
C ASN A 68 19.15 -5.18 -4.59
N CYS A 69 18.12 -4.56 -4.00
CA CYS A 69 18.18 -3.30 -3.25
C CYS A 69 18.15 -3.50 -1.72
N GLY A 70 18.26 -4.75 -1.25
CA GLY A 70 18.11 -5.11 0.15
C GLY A 70 16.78 -5.82 0.45
N ASN A 71 16.52 -6.07 1.73
CA ASN A 71 15.33 -6.81 2.16
C ASN A 71 14.16 -5.87 2.39
N ILE A 72 13.00 -6.24 1.88
CA ILE A 72 11.71 -5.66 2.25
C ILE A 72 11.06 -6.62 3.23
N VAL A 73 10.90 -6.21 4.48
CA VAL A 73 10.29 -7.02 5.54
C VAL A 73 8.89 -6.48 5.81
N ILE A 74 7.90 -7.36 5.70
CA ILE A 74 6.49 -7.04 5.85
C ILE A 74 5.96 -7.77 7.07
N GLU A 75 5.31 -7.05 7.96
CA GLU A 75 4.51 -7.61 9.05
C GLU A 75 3.05 -7.68 8.60
N PRO A 76 2.51 -8.87 8.28
CA PRO A 76 1.19 -8.98 7.69
C PRO A 76 0.07 -8.81 8.72
N LEU A 77 -1.02 -8.17 8.30
CA LEU A 77 -2.24 -7.99 9.09
C LEU A 77 -3.11 -9.25 9.05
N ASN A 78 -2.62 -10.35 9.65
CA ASN A 78 -3.22 -11.69 9.58
C ASN A 78 -4.72 -11.74 9.83
N ASN A 79 -5.22 -10.98 10.81
CA ASN A 79 -6.63 -11.00 11.20
C ASN A 79 -7.52 -10.11 10.32
N LEU A 80 -6.93 -9.10 9.69
CA LEU A 80 -7.67 -8.13 8.87
C LEU A 80 -7.73 -8.58 7.40
N ALA A 81 -6.73 -9.34 6.93
CA ALA A 81 -6.66 -9.86 5.56
C ALA A 81 -6.23 -11.35 5.49
N PRO A 82 -6.96 -12.29 6.13
CA PRO A 82 -6.57 -13.69 6.22
C PRO A 82 -6.48 -14.41 4.87
N LEU A 83 -7.35 -14.11 3.89
CA LEU A 83 -7.29 -14.71 2.55
C LEU A 83 -6.02 -14.23 1.83
N THR A 84 -5.79 -12.93 1.86
CA THR A 84 -4.64 -12.28 1.24
C THR A 84 -3.32 -12.80 1.81
N VAL A 85 -3.20 -12.86 3.13
CA VAL A 85 -2.00 -13.36 3.81
C VAL A 85 -1.77 -14.83 3.51
N THR A 86 -2.84 -15.63 3.42
CA THR A 86 -2.75 -17.04 3.02
C THR A 86 -2.26 -17.18 1.57
N ALA A 87 -2.82 -16.40 0.66
CA ALA A 87 -2.50 -16.41 -0.76
C ALA A 87 -1.04 -16.01 -1.02
N ILE A 88 -0.60 -14.85 -0.52
CA ILE A 88 0.77 -14.37 -0.71
C ILE A 88 1.79 -15.33 -0.09
N THR A 89 1.45 -15.96 1.04
CA THR A 89 2.31 -16.96 1.68
C THR A 89 2.47 -18.20 0.80
N ALA A 90 1.38 -18.69 0.20
CA ALA A 90 1.44 -19.82 -0.72
C ALA A 90 2.26 -19.50 -1.98
N LEU A 91 2.03 -18.32 -2.57
CA LEU A 91 2.77 -17.84 -3.74
C LEU A 91 4.27 -17.66 -3.44
N ALA A 92 4.61 -17.03 -2.32
CA ALA A 92 6.00 -16.83 -1.90
C ALA A 92 6.70 -18.16 -1.63
N LYS A 93 6.07 -19.08 -0.90
CA LYS A 93 6.63 -20.43 -0.64
C LYS A 93 6.77 -21.26 -1.92
N GLY A 94 5.88 -21.05 -2.89
CA GLY A 94 5.97 -21.65 -4.22
C GLY A 94 7.02 -21.03 -5.13
N GLY A 95 7.70 -19.96 -4.69
CA GLY A 95 8.70 -19.27 -5.50
C GLY A 95 8.13 -18.42 -6.61
N PHE A 96 6.83 -18.06 -6.55
CA PHE A 96 6.15 -17.27 -7.59
C PHE A 96 6.85 -15.94 -7.88
N TYR A 97 7.32 -15.27 -6.82
CA TYR A 97 7.95 -13.95 -6.89
C TYR A 97 9.46 -13.99 -7.15
N ASN A 98 10.05 -15.18 -7.30
CA ASN A 98 11.49 -15.31 -7.52
C ASN A 98 11.86 -14.76 -8.90
N GLN A 99 12.91 -13.95 -8.95
CA GLN A 99 13.39 -13.29 -10.19
C GLN A 99 12.31 -12.44 -10.89
N THR A 100 11.32 -11.95 -10.15
CA THR A 100 10.31 -11.03 -10.64
C THR A 100 10.79 -9.57 -10.54
N LEU A 101 10.43 -8.76 -11.52
CA LEU A 101 10.73 -7.33 -11.54
C LEU A 101 9.62 -6.51 -10.87
N CYS A 102 9.99 -5.37 -10.28
CA CYS A 102 9.03 -4.30 -10.01
C CYS A 102 8.84 -3.49 -11.29
N HIS A 103 7.68 -3.65 -11.91
CA HIS A 103 7.45 -3.20 -13.29
C HIS A 103 6.88 -1.78 -13.37
N ARG A 104 6.38 -1.23 -12.26
CA ARG A 104 5.78 0.10 -12.26
C ARG A 104 6.13 0.88 -11.01
N MET A 105 6.73 2.05 -11.21
CA MET A 105 6.98 3.05 -10.19
C MET A 105 6.13 4.27 -10.52
N MET A 106 5.31 4.70 -9.57
CA MET A 106 4.58 5.96 -9.63
C MET A 106 5.20 6.94 -8.65
N ASN A 107 5.58 8.11 -9.15
CA ASN A 107 6.22 9.19 -8.39
C ASN A 107 5.62 10.57 -8.69
N ASP A 108 4.44 10.58 -9.31
CA ASP A 108 3.67 11.79 -9.63
C ASP A 108 2.19 11.55 -9.35
N GLY A 109 1.59 12.37 -8.50
CA GLY A 109 0.19 12.27 -8.03
C GLY A 109 -0.10 11.09 -7.08
N ALA A 110 0.47 9.92 -7.33
CA ALA A 110 0.45 8.74 -6.48
C ALA A 110 1.87 8.19 -6.28
N TYR A 111 2.20 7.77 -5.06
CA TYR A 111 3.55 7.33 -4.70
C TYR A 111 3.54 5.86 -4.32
N PHE A 112 3.90 4.98 -5.25
CA PHE A 112 4.01 3.55 -4.97
C PHE A 112 4.95 2.83 -5.94
N LEU A 113 5.44 1.67 -5.50
CA LEU A 113 6.18 0.72 -6.30
C LEU A 113 5.35 -0.56 -6.41
N GLN A 114 4.96 -0.92 -7.63
CA GLN A 114 4.19 -2.12 -7.92
C GLN A 114 5.12 -3.22 -8.46
N CYS A 115 5.00 -4.39 -7.84
CA CYS A 115 5.81 -5.58 -8.12
C CYS A 115 4.92 -6.82 -8.15
N GLY A 116 5.52 -7.98 -8.41
CA GLY A 116 4.86 -9.28 -8.20
C GLY A 116 4.19 -9.88 -9.42
N ASP A 117 4.38 -9.28 -10.61
CA ASP A 117 4.02 -9.87 -11.90
C ASP A 117 5.28 -10.49 -12.56
N PRO A 118 5.42 -11.84 -12.60
CA PRO A 118 6.53 -12.54 -13.26
C PRO A 118 6.77 -12.14 -14.71
N THR A 119 5.69 -11.76 -15.41
CA THR A 119 5.74 -11.35 -16.82
C THR A 119 6.16 -9.90 -17.01
N SER A 120 6.18 -9.10 -15.93
CA SER A 120 6.47 -7.66 -15.95
C SER A 120 5.55 -6.86 -16.89
N SER A 121 4.38 -7.40 -17.24
CA SER A 121 3.44 -6.75 -18.16
C SER A 121 2.50 -5.78 -17.46
N GLY A 122 2.32 -5.94 -16.15
CA GLY A 122 1.32 -5.23 -15.33
C GLY A 122 -0.06 -5.89 -15.34
N PHE A 123 -0.26 -6.91 -16.19
CA PHE A 123 -1.51 -7.66 -16.30
C PHE A 123 -1.35 -9.13 -15.88
N GLY A 124 -0.12 -9.58 -15.60
CA GLY A 124 0.14 -10.93 -15.15
C GLY A 124 -0.17 -11.14 -13.67
N GLY A 125 -0.31 -12.40 -13.29
CA GLY A 125 -0.65 -12.80 -11.93
C GLY A 125 -0.71 -14.32 -11.81
N PRO A 126 -1.05 -14.84 -10.62
CA PRO A 126 -1.30 -16.26 -10.45
C PRO A 126 -2.44 -16.73 -11.37
N ALA A 127 -2.41 -17.99 -11.78
CA ALA A 127 -3.39 -18.56 -12.73
C ALA A 127 -4.79 -18.77 -12.15
N TRP A 128 -5.05 -18.31 -10.93
CA TRP A 128 -6.32 -18.43 -10.24
C TRP A 128 -6.90 -17.04 -9.99
N GLN A 129 -8.23 -16.96 -10.05
CA GLN A 129 -9.00 -15.73 -9.93
C GLN A 129 -8.63 -14.96 -8.65
N PRO A 130 -8.73 -13.63 -8.67
CA PRO A 130 -8.55 -12.82 -7.48
C PRO A 130 -9.51 -13.28 -6.39
N TYR A 131 -9.01 -13.26 -5.17
CA TYR A 131 -9.78 -13.49 -3.97
C TYR A 131 -10.41 -12.17 -3.52
N ALA A 132 -11.42 -12.26 -2.65
CA ALA A 132 -12.16 -11.10 -2.17
C ALA A 132 -11.24 -10.04 -1.54
N ASP A 133 -11.60 -8.76 -1.72
CA ASP A 133 -10.92 -7.65 -1.07
C ASP A 133 -11.08 -7.74 0.46
N GLU A 134 -10.01 -7.41 1.19
CA GLU A 134 -9.97 -7.45 2.65
C GLU A 134 -9.26 -6.19 3.18
N ASN A 135 -9.77 -5.64 4.29
CA ASN A 135 -9.15 -4.50 4.99
C ASN A 135 -8.89 -3.27 4.09
N LEU A 136 -9.86 -2.93 3.23
CA LEU A 136 -9.78 -1.71 2.43
C LEU A 136 -9.74 -0.48 3.35
N PRO A 137 -8.90 0.52 3.07
CA PRO A 137 -8.89 1.75 3.83
C PRO A 137 -10.16 2.54 3.55
N VAL A 138 -10.47 3.49 4.43
CA VAL A 138 -11.50 4.49 4.15
C VAL A 138 -11.03 5.38 3.01
N ASP A 139 -11.94 5.70 2.09
CA ASP A 139 -11.65 6.60 0.98
C ASP A 139 -11.21 7.98 1.48
N GLY A 140 -10.15 8.51 0.89
CA GLY A 140 -9.59 9.79 1.28
C GLY A 140 -8.18 10.01 0.74
N PRO A 141 -7.65 11.23 0.89
CA PRO A 141 -6.28 11.53 0.51
C PRO A 141 -5.30 10.70 1.36
N ALA A 142 -4.25 10.18 0.73
CA ALA A 142 -3.19 9.41 1.38
C ALA A 142 -3.69 8.23 2.26
N ASN A 143 -4.77 7.56 1.82
CA ASN A 143 -5.37 6.41 2.50
C ASN A 143 -4.47 5.15 2.55
N TYR A 144 -3.36 5.16 1.80
CA TYR A 144 -2.23 4.24 1.92
C TYR A 144 -0.96 5.03 2.29
N PRO A 145 -0.66 5.24 3.58
CA PRO A 145 0.53 5.95 4.00
C PRO A 145 1.82 5.20 3.64
N ALA A 146 2.95 5.91 3.66
CA ALA A 146 4.25 5.31 3.38
C ALA A 146 4.54 4.10 4.28
N GLY A 147 4.99 3.00 3.67
CA GLY A 147 5.21 1.73 4.37
C GLY A 147 4.04 0.75 4.32
N THR A 148 2.87 1.16 3.80
CA THR A 148 1.77 0.23 3.55
C THR A 148 2.06 -0.67 2.35
N VAL A 149 1.77 -1.95 2.50
CA VAL A 149 1.75 -2.93 1.40
C VAL A 149 0.30 -3.34 1.18
N ALA A 150 -0.17 -3.18 -0.05
CA ALA A 150 -1.53 -3.51 -0.47
C ALA A 150 -1.51 -4.40 -1.72
N MET A 151 -2.59 -5.15 -1.94
CA MET A 151 -2.78 -5.89 -3.18
C MET A 151 -3.24 -4.93 -4.27
N ALA A 152 -2.58 -4.98 -5.43
CA ALA A 152 -3.06 -4.25 -6.60
C ALA A 152 -4.34 -4.89 -7.13
N ASN A 153 -5.30 -4.06 -7.52
CA ASN A 153 -6.57 -4.46 -8.12
C ASN A 153 -6.95 -3.44 -9.22
N SER A 154 -7.91 -3.78 -10.08
CA SER A 154 -8.41 -2.97 -11.20
C SER A 154 -9.86 -2.54 -10.99
#